data_AF-A0A519Q4V9-F1
#
_entry.id   AF-A0A519Q4V9-F1
#
_cell.length_a   1.000
_cell.length_b   1.000
_cell.length_c   1.000
_cell.angle_alpha   90.00
_cell.angle_beta   90.00
_cell.angle_gamma   90.00
#
_symmetry.space_group_name_H-M   'P 1'
#
loop_
_entity.id
_entity.type
_entity.pdbx_description
1 polymer ?
#
loop_
_entity_poly.entity_id
_entity_poly.type
_entity_poly.pdbx_seq_one_letter_code
_entity_poly.pdbx_strand_id
1 'polypeptide(L)'
;MTRLTFETAALFARTALGHVAREYPNKMDHVLSGPEDVQGPRDLHPIFYGSFDWHSCVHGWWTLMTVRRLHPSIAEADAIRDLADQLFTPENVAAEVDYLARPGSRGFERPYGWGWLLALGAELARHETPEGRRWEAALRPLVQAFAERFKAYLP
;
A
#
# COMPACT_ATOMS: atom_id res chain seq x y z
N MET A 1 -14.60 24.32 5.48
CA MET A 1 -13.78 23.09 5.60
C MET A 1 -14.63 22.02 6.26
N THR A 2 -14.88 20.90 5.59
CA THR A 2 -15.59 19.76 6.18
C THR A 2 -14.65 19.06 7.15
N ARG A 3 -15.03 18.95 8.43
CA ARG A 3 -14.24 18.28 9.47
C ARG A 3 -14.51 16.77 9.40
N LEU A 4 -13.45 15.96 9.39
CA LEU A 4 -13.58 14.51 9.52
C LEU A 4 -14.10 14.19 10.93
N THR A 5 -15.30 13.61 11.03
CA THR A 5 -15.90 13.19 12.30
C THR A 5 -15.46 11.78 12.67
N PHE A 6 -15.62 11.40 13.93
CA PHE A 6 -15.32 10.04 14.40
C PHE A 6 -16.13 8.97 13.63
N GLU A 7 -17.43 9.23 13.40
CA GLU A 7 -18.31 8.33 12.67
C GLU A 7 -17.87 8.15 11.21
N THR A 8 -17.54 9.25 10.52
CA THR A 8 -17.05 9.20 9.14
C THR A 8 -15.68 8.53 9.06
N ALA A 9 -14.77 8.80 10.01
CA ALA A 9 -13.48 8.14 10.10
C ALA A 9 -13.63 6.62 10.26
N ALA A 10 -14.51 6.18 11.17
CA ALA A 10 -14.80 4.77 11.38
C ALA A 10 -15.43 4.11 10.12
N LEU A 11 -16.33 4.82 9.42
CA LEU A 11 -16.89 4.34 8.16
C LEU A 11 -15.81 4.13 7.09
N PHE A 12 -14.90 5.09 6.91
CA PHE A 12 -13.78 4.95 5.99
C PHE A 12 -12.85 3.81 6.38
N ALA A 13 -12.53 3.67 7.66
CA ALA A 13 -11.72 2.55 8.17
C ALA A 13 -12.35 1.19 7.85
N ARG A 14 -13.63 0.99 8.17
CA ARG A 14 -14.34 -0.28 7.89
C ARG A 14 -14.41 -0.58 6.40
N THR A 15 -14.63 0.46 5.59
CA THR A 15 -14.70 0.32 4.13
C THR A 15 -13.36 -0.17 3.59
N ALA A 16 -12.26 0.49 3.95
CA ALA A 16 -10.93 0.12 3.51
C ALA A 16 -10.47 -1.25 4.05
N LEU A 17 -10.68 -1.53 5.34
CA LEU A 17 -10.41 -2.85 5.94
C LEU A 17 -11.17 -3.98 5.23
N GLY A 18 -12.36 -3.72 4.72
CA GLY A 18 -13.17 -4.69 3.98
C GLY A 18 -12.59 -5.12 2.63
N HIS A 19 -11.58 -4.42 2.10
CA HIS A 19 -11.01 -4.74 0.80
C HIS A 19 -9.47 -4.85 0.75
N VAL A 20 -8.69 -4.18 1.60
CA VAL A 20 -7.20 -4.16 1.49
C VAL A 20 -6.52 -5.53 1.64
N ALA A 21 -7.20 -6.52 2.23
CA ALA A 21 -6.75 -7.91 2.32
C ALA A 21 -7.67 -8.90 1.57
N ARG A 22 -8.59 -8.40 0.75
CA ARG A 22 -9.49 -9.23 -0.06
C ARG A 22 -8.88 -9.44 -1.43
N GLU A 23 -8.46 -10.67 -1.69
CA GLU A 23 -7.67 -11.01 -2.88
C GLU A 23 -8.47 -11.08 -4.19
N TYR A 24 -9.78 -11.38 -4.18
CA TYR A 24 -10.58 -11.50 -5.40
C TYR A 24 -11.95 -10.80 -5.31
N PRO A 25 -12.46 -10.28 -6.45
CA PRO A 25 -11.83 -10.21 -7.78
C PRO A 25 -10.67 -9.21 -7.86
N ASN A 26 -9.69 -9.43 -8.74
CA ASN A 26 -8.51 -8.58 -8.90
C ASN A 26 -8.10 -8.40 -10.38
N LYS A 27 -7.66 -7.17 -10.72
CA LYS A 27 -7.09 -6.75 -12.00
C LYS A 27 -5.63 -6.35 -11.76
N MET A 28 -4.71 -7.21 -12.18
CA MET A 28 -3.30 -7.11 -11.78
C MET A 28 -2.42 -6.17 -12.62
N ASP A 29 -2.83 -5.79 -13.84
CA ASP A 29 -2.00 -5.04 -14.80
C ASP A 29 -0.54 -5.58 -14.90
N HIS A 30 -0.43 -6.91 -14.91
CA HIS A 30 0.81 -7.66 -14.88
C HIS A 30 1.22 -8.13 -16.28
N VAL A 31 2.46 -7.80 -16.68
CA VAL A 31 3.04 -8.26 -17.95
C VAL A 31 3.68 -9.63 -17.75
N LEU A 32 3.24 -10.59 -18.56
CA LEU A 32 3.80 -11.95 -18.65
C LEU A 32 4.91 -11.97 -19.70
N SER A 33 6.14 -12.28 -19.27
CA SER A 33 7.29 -12.52 -20.16
C SER A 33 7.39 -13.99 -20.57
N GLY A 34 6.82 -14.88 -19.75
CA GLY A 34 6.77 -16.32 -19.95
C GLY A 34 5.65 -16.97 -19.11
N PRO A 35 5.39 -18.28 -19.29
CA PRO A 35 4.36 -19.00 -18.54
C PRO A 35 4.59 -19.01 -17.01
N GLU A 36 5.83 -18.90 -16.55
CA GLU A 36 6.21 -18.83 -15.13
C GLU A 36 5.74 -17.55 -14.41
N ASP A 37 5.38 -16.52 -15.17
CA ASP A 37 4.86 -15.27 -14.63
C ASP A 37 3.35 -15.37 -14.29
N VAL A 38 2.68 -16.47 -14.65
CA VAL A 38 1.27 -16.70 -14.29
C VAL A 38 1.16 -17.03 -12.80
N GLN A 39 1.00 -15.99 -11.98
CA GLN A 39 0.95 -16.06 -10.52
C GLN A 39 -0.27 -15.29 -9.97
N GLY A 40 -0.66 -15.58 -8.73
CA GLY A 40 -1.77 -14.90 -8.06
C GLY A 40 -1.41 -13.50 -7.53
N PRO A 41 -2.41 -12.66 -7.18
CA PRO A 41 -2.16 -11.32 -6.66
C PRO A 41 -1.28 -11.32 -5.41
N ARG A 42 -1.53 -12.23 -4.45
CA ARG A 42 -0.74 -12.33 -3.21
C ARG A 42 0.70 -12.78 -3.43
N ASP A 43 0.92 -13.65 -4.40
CA ASP A 43 2.26 -14.13 -4.72
C ASP A 43 3.13 -13.02 -5.32
N LEU A 44 2.54 -12.15 -6.15
CA LEU A 44 3.25 -11.05 -6.80
C LEU A 44 3.36 -9.79 -5.92
N HIS A 45 2.35 -9.52 -5.09
CA HIS A 45 2.22 -8.28 -4.33
C HIS A 45 1.77 -8.53 -2.88
N PRO A 46 2.62 -9.12 -2.02
CA PRO A 46 2.20 -9.62 -0.71
C PRO A 46 1.69 -8.52 0.25
N ILE A 47 1.96 -7.24 -0.03
CA ILE A 47 1.42 -6.11 0.74
C ILE A 47 0.15 -5.57 0.09
N PHE A 48 0.17 -5.44 -1.23
CA PHE A 48 -0.86 -4.72 -1.99
C PHE A 48 -1.71 -5.65 -2.88
N TYR A 49 -1.88 -6.92 -2.47
CA TYR A 49 -2.66 -7.92 -3.20
C TYR A 49 -4.18 -7.77 -3.11
N GLY A 50 -4.66 -7.10 -2.05
CA GLY A 50 -6.09 -6.92 -1.87
C GLY A 50 -6.68 -5.89 -2.83
N SER A 51 -7.95 -5.56 -2.61
CA SER A 51 -8.72 -4.62 -3.42
C SER A 51 -8.90 -5.09 -4.87
N PHE A 52 -9.53 -4.25 -5.69
CA PHE A 52 -9.75 -4.58 -7.09
C PHE A 52 -8.46 -4.52 -7.93
N ASP A 53 -7.52 -3.65 -7.59
CA ASP A 53 -6.20 -3.56 -8.20
C ASP A 53 -5.16 -3.01 -7.20
N TRP A 54 -3.88 -3.07 -7.59
CA TRP A 54 -2.75 -2.72 -6.73
C TRP A 54 -2.82 -1.28 -6.22
N HIS A 55 -3.04 -0.28 -7.09
CA HIS A 55 -3.09 1.11 -6.63
C HIS A 55 -4.33 1.42 -5.78
N SER A 56 -5.48 0.77 -6.02
CA SER A 56 -6.64 0.90 -5.13
C SER A 56 -6.32 0.35 -3.74
N CYS A 57 -5.51 -0.72 -3.66
CA CYS A 57 -5.02 -1.25 -2.40
C CYS A 57 -4.09 -0.25 -1.69
N VAL A 58 -3.13 0.32 -2.41
CA VAL A 58 -2.23 1.37 -1.87
C VAL A 58 -3.03 2.57 -1.36
N HIS A 59 -4.03 3.03 -2.10
CA HIS A 59 -4.91 4.12 -1.68
C HIS A 59 -5.76 3.76 -0.44
N GLY A 60 -6.25 2.51 -0.37
CA GLY A 60 -6.91 1.96 0.82
C GLY A 60 -5.99 2.01 2.05
N TRP A 61 -4.74 1.59 1.90
CA TRP A 61 -3.72 1.69 2.96
C TRP A 61 -3.43 3.13 3.37
N TRP A 62 -3.31 4.05 2.41
CA TRP A 62 -3.16 5.48 2.70
C TRP A 62 -4.35 6.00 3.53
N THR A 63 -5.58 5.58 3.18
CA THR A 63 -6.79 5.94 3.93
C THR A 63 -6.73 5.40 5.36
N LEU A 64 -6.36 4.13 5.56
CA LEU A 64 -6.26 3.51 6.89
C LEU A 64 -5.21 4.21 7.77
N MET A 65 -4.02 4.50 7.23
CA MET A 65 -2.96 5.18 7.96
C MET A 65 -3.37 6.61 8.32
N THR A 66 -3.98 7.33 7.37
CA THR A 66 -4.50 8.69 7.59
C THR A 66 -5.56 8.73 8.69
N VAL A 67 -6.54 7.83 8.61
CA VAL A 67 -7.60 7.71 9.61
C VAL A 67 -7.02 7.37 10.98
N ARG A 68 -6.10 6.39 11.06
CA ARG A 68 -5.47 5.99 12.31
C ARG A 68 -4.67 7.13 12.94
N ARG A 69 -3.95 7.94 12.15
CA ARG A 69 -3.21 9.09 12.69
C ARG A 69 -4.14 10.20 13.19
N LEU A 70 -5.22 10.49 12.47
CA LEU A 70 -6.13 11.59 12.81
C LEU A 70 -7.13 11.22 13.91
N HIS A 71 -7.53 9.96 13.98
CA HIS A 71 -8.51 9.45 14.92
C HIS A 71 -8.02 8.14 15.56
N PRO A 72 -6.95 8.18 16.38
CA PRO A 72 -6.33 6.98 16.95
C PRO A 72 -7.24 6.22 17.93
N SER A 73 -8.34 6.82 18.38
CA SER A 73 -9.27 6.22 19.35
C SER A 73 -10.50 5.57 18.72
N ILE A 74 -10.56 5.41 17.39
CA ILE A 74 -11.65 4.64 16.75
C ILE A 74 -11.54 3.15 17.08
N ALA A 75 -12.67 2.45 17.12
CA ALA A 75 -12.71 1.02 17.43
C ALA A 75 -11.90 0.19 16.42
N GLU A 76 -11.78 0.65 15.18
CA GLU A 76 -11.05 -0.01 14.10
C GLU A 76 -9.52 0.17 14.20
N ALA A 77 -9.00 1.01 15.10
CA ALA A 77 -7.58 1.35 15.15
C ALA A 77 -6.67 0.13 15.44
N ASP A 78 -7.14 -0.80 16.26
CA ASP A 78 -6.44 -2.05 16.57
C ASP A 78 -6.43 -2.99 15.35
N ALA A 79 -7.55 -3.12 14.64
CA ALA A 79 -7.61 -3.93 13.42
C ALA A 79 -6.67 -3.39 12.32
N ILE A 80 -6.55 -2.07 12.20
CA ILE A 80 -5.57 -1.43 11.30
C ILE A 80 -4.15 -1.78 11.71
N ARG A 81 -3.84 -1.67 13.02
CA ARG A 81 -2.50 -2.00 13.54
C ARG A 81 -2.15 -3.46 13.26
N ASP A 82 -3.04 -4.39 13.61
CA ASP A 82 -2.76 -5.82 13.52
C ASP A 82 -2.52 -6.26 12.07
N LEU A 83 -3.32 -5.74 11.13
CA LEU A 83 -3.13 -6.01 9.71
C LEU A 83 -1.84 -5.35 9.15
N ALA A 84 -1.53 -4.13 9.57
CA ALA A 84 -0.29 -3.46 9.17
C ALA A 84 0.95 -4.18 9.70
N ASP A 85 0.91 -4.67 10.95
CA ASP A 85 1.98 -5.47 11.55
C ASP A 85 2.22 -6.78 10.80
N GLN A 86 1.16 -7.40 10.27
CA GLN A 86 1.26 -8.61 9.48
C GLN A 86 1.84 -8.34 8.08
N LEU A 87 1.52 -7.20 7.45
CA LEU A 87 1.80 -6.99 6.03
C LEU A 87 3.00 -6.07 5.77
N PHE A 88 3.25 -5.04 6.58
CA PHE A 88 4.38 -4.13 6.42
C PHE A 88 5.64 -4.69 7.09
N THR A 89 6.09 -5.85 6.61
CA THR A 89 7.31 -6.52 7.07
C THR A 89 8.45 -6.32 6.07
N PRO A 90 9.73 -6.37 6.51
CA PRO A 90 10.87 -6.31 5.59
C PRO A 90 10.81 -7.36 4.48
N GLU A 91 10.32 -8.57 4.78
CA GLU A 91 10.21 -9.68 3.83
C GLU A 91 9.19 -9.38 2.72
N ASN A 92 8.00 -8.91 3.08
CA ASN A 92 6.98 -8.56 2.09
C ASN A 92 7.41 -7.35 1.25
N VAL A 93 8.09 -6.38 1.87
CA VAL A 93 8.58 -5.21 1.14
C VAL A 93 9.68 -5.60 0.15
N ALA A 94 10.56 -6.53 0.51
CA ALA A 94 11.57 -7.05 -0.41
C ALA A 94 10.91 -7.69 -1.65
N ALA A 95 9.85 -8.49 -1.47
CA ALA A 95 9.12 -9.08 -2.58
C ALA A 95 8.46 -8.02 -3.51
N GLU A 96 7.86 -6.96 -2.95
CA GLU A 96 7.33 -5.85 -3.74
C GLU A 96 8.45 -5.12 -4.53
N VAL A 97 9.63 -4.96 -3.93
CA VAL A 97 10.81 -4.36 -4.60
C VAL A 97 11.33 -5.27 -5.71
N ASP A 98 11.40 -6.58 -5.48
CA ASP A 98 11.83 -7.57 -6.47
C ASP A 98 10.88 -7.59 -7.68
N TYR A 99 9.57 -7.44 -7.45
CA TYR A 99 8.61 -7.30 -8.53
C TYR A 99 8.95 -6.12 -9.46
N LEU A 100 9.35 -4.98 -8.90
CA LEU A 100 9.75 -3.81 -9.69
C LEU A 100 11.05 -4.04 -10.46
N ALA A 101 11.93 -4.93 -10.00
CA ALA A 101 13.18 -5.24 -10.68
C ALA A 101 12.97 -6.05 -11.97
N ARG A 102 11.80 -6.70 -12.14
CA ARG A 102 11.46 -7.44 -13.36
C ARG A 102 11.52 -6.53 -14.60
N PRO A 103 12.12 -6.96 -15.72
CA PRO A 103 12.20 -6.15 -16.95
C PRO A 103 10.83 -5.69 -17.47
N GLY A 104 9.80 -6.54 -17.37
CA GLY A 104 8.42 -6.23 -17.78
C GLY A 104 7.70 -5.21 -16.88
N SER A 105 8.18 -4.96 -15.65
CA SER A 105 7.53 -4.08 -14.68
C SER A 105 7.89 -2.60 -14.84
N ARG A 106 8.68 -2.22 -15.85
CA ARG A 106 9.10 -0.81 -16.02
C ARG A 106 7.89 0.13 -16.02
N GLY A 107 6.85 -0.20 -16.78
CA GLY A 107 5.63 0.59 -16.95
C GLY A 107 4.54 0.39 -15.90
N PHE A 108 4.72 -0.56 -14.99
CA PHE A 108 3.72 -0.95 -13.98
C PHE A 108 3.24 0.28 -13.20
N GLU A 109 1.92 0.51 -13.14
CA GLU A 109 1.28 1.55 -12.31
C GLU A 109 1.70 3.01 -12.59
N ARG A 110 2.32 3.27 -13.75
CA ARG A 110 2.72 4.63 -14.15
C ARG A 110 1.52 5.52 -14.48
N PRO A 111 1.56 6.81 -14.09
CA PRO A 111 2.23 7.38 -12.93
C PRO A 111 1.35 7.35 -11.67
N TYR A 112 0.10 6.90 -11.80
CA TYR A 112 -0.93 7.06 -10.76
C TYR A 112 -0.65 6.24 -9.51
N GLY A 113 -0.39 4.94 -9.65
CA GLY A 113 -0.06 4.09 -8.51
C GLY A 113 1.26 4.50 -7.85
N TRP A 114 2.22 5.01 -8.63
CA TRP A 114 3.47 5.55 -8.10
C TRP A 114 3.20 6.73 -7.15
N GLY A 115 2.35 7.67 -7.59
CA GLY A 115 1.95 8.80 -6.77
C GLY A 115 1.27 8.38 -5.47
N TRP A 116 0.38 7.38 -5.53
CA TRP A 116 -0.28 6.85 -4.33
C TRP A 116 0.68 6.20 -3.35
N LEU A 117 1.67 5.44 -3.82
CA LEU A 117 2.64 4.84 -2.92
C LEU A 117 3.53 5.90 -2.27
N LEU A 118 3.95 6.92 -3.02
CA LEU A 118 4.69 8.05 -2.45
C LEU A 118 3.85 8.80 -1.41
N ALA A 119 2.54 8.95 -1.64
CA ALA A 119 1.61 9.52 -0.67
C ALA A 119 1.47 8.64 0.59
N LEU A 120 1.40 7.31 0.45
CA LEU A 120 1.41 6.37 1.57
C LEU A 120 2.71 6.48 2.39
N GLY A 121 3.87 6.52 1.73
CA GLY A 121 5.16 6.74 2.39
C GLY A 121 5.20 8.07 3.14
N ALA A 122 4.71 9.14 2.53
CA ALA A 122 4.63 10.45 3.18
C ALA A 122 3.66 10.47 4.36
N GLU A 123 2.55 9.72 4.30
CA GLU A 123 1.62 9.60 5.44
C GLU A 123 2.26 8.82 6.59
N LEU A 124 2.90 7.67 6.33
CA LEU A 124 3.60 6.88 7.34
C LEU A 124 4.70 7.68 8.06
N ALA A 125 5.41 8.55 7.35
CA ALA A 125 6.41 9.46 7.94
C ALA A 125 5.84 10.45 8.97
N ARG A 126 4.51 10.63 9.02
CA ARG A 126 3.81 11.48 10.00
C ARG A 126 3.38 10.70 11.25
N HIS A 127 3.62 9.39 11.32
CA HIS A 127 3.31 8.58 12.50
C HIS A 127 4.49 8.59 13.49
N GLU A 128 4.30 9.21 14.65
CA GLU A 128 5.33 9.33 15.68
C GLU A 128 5.29 8.21 16.73
N THR A 129 4.44 7.21 16.56
CA THR A 129 4.38 6.05 17.45
C THR A 129 5.49 5.04 17.12
N PRO A 130 5.94 4.20 18.07
CA PRO A 130 6.94 3.17 17.80
C PRO A 130 6.54 2.24 16.64
N GLU A 131 5.28 1.81 16.58
CA GLU A 131 4.78 0.98 15.48
C GLU A 131 4.75 1.72 14.14
N GLY A 132 4.35 3.00 14.14
CA GLY A 132 4.36 3.83 12.93
C GLY A 132 5.75 4.01 12.34
N ARG A 133 6.76 4.29 13.20
CA ARG A 133 8.17 4.35 12.77
C ARG A 133 8.67 3.02 12.22
N ARG A 134 8.24 1.89 12.79
CA ARG A 134 8.60 0.55 12.29
C ARG A 134 8.02 0.30 10.89
N TRP A 135 6.74 0.62 10.68
CA TRP A 135 6.09 0.49 9.37
C TRP A 135 6.72 1.39 8.32
N GLU A 136 7.01 2.65 8.67
CA GLU A 136 7.69 3.59 7.79
C GLU A 136 9.08 3.06 7.40
N ALA A 137 9.85 2.57 8.36
CA ALA A 137 11.17 2.01 8.10
C ALA A 137 11.09 0.76 7.21
N ALA A 138 10.09 -0.10 7.43
CA ALA A 138 9.86 -1.29 6.62
C ALA A 138 9.53 -0.92 5.17
N LEU A 139 8.59 0.01 4.92
CA LEU A 139 8.13 0.37 3.57
C LEU A 139 9.12 1.25 2.79
N ARG A 140 10.06 1.90 3.48
CA ARG A 140 11.03 2.86 2.92
C ARG A 140 11.75 2.37 1.65
N PRO A 141 12.24 1.12 1.54
CA PRO A 141 12.91 0.65 0.33
C PRO A 141 12.01 0.71 -0.91
N LEU A 142 10.73 0.34 -0.77
CA LEU A 142 9.77 0.39 -1.87
C LEU A 142 9.44 1.84 -2.26
N VAL A 143 9.24 2.72 -1.27
CA VAL A 143 9.03 4.15 -1.50
C VAL A 143 10.20 4.76 -2.27
N GLN A 144 11.44 4.42 -1.91
CA GLN A 144 12.64 4.87 -2.60
C GLN A 144 12.71 4.33 -4.03
N ALA A 145 12.40 3.05 -4.24
CA ALA A 145 12.38 2.45 -5.58
C ALA A 145 11.40 3.17 -6.52
N PHE A 146 10.18 3.47 -6.06
CA PHE A 146 9.23 4.24 -6.85
C PHE A 146 9.64 5.71 -7.01
N ALA A 147 10.25 6.34 -6.00
CA ALA A 147 10.74 7.71 -6.11
C ALA A 147 11.82 7.85 -7.19
N GLU A 148 12.78 6.92 -7.24
CA GLU A 148 13.81 6.90 -8.28
C GLU A 148 13.20 6.65 -9.67
N ARG A 149 12.20 5.77 -9.76
CA ARG A 149 11.45 5.54 -11.00
C ARG A 149 10.70 6.78 -11.47
N PHE A 150 10.07 7.49 -10.55
CA PHE A 150 9.34 8.72 -10.82
C PHE A 150 10.29 9.81 -11.36
N LYS A 151 11.44 10.02 -10.71
CA LYS A 151 12.49 10.94 -11.15
C LYS A 151 13.05 10.59 -12.53
N ALA A 152 13.24 9.30 -12.81
CA ALA A 152 13.76 8.84 -14.10
C ALA A 152 12.73 8.90 -15.24
N TYR A 153 11.44 8.96 -14.93
CA TYR A 153 10.36 8.98 -15.92
C TYR A 153 9.94 10.38 -16.33
N LEU A 154 9.96 11.34 -15.39
CA LEU A 154 9.60 12.73 -15.68
C LEU A 154 10.78 13.50 -16.32
N PRO A 155 10.48 14.47 -17.22
CA PRO A 155 11.50 15.30 -17.89
C PRO A 155 12.18 16.30 -16.95
#